data_AF-A0A3M1WC81-F1
#
_entry.id   AF-A0A3M1WC81-F1
#
_cell.length_a   1.000
_cell.length_b   1.000
_cell.length_c   1.000
_cell.angle_alpha   90.00
_cell.angle_beta   90.00
_cell.angle_gamma   90.00
#
_symmetry.space_group_name_H-M   'P 1'
#
loop_
_entity.id
_entity.type
_entity.pdbx_description
1 polymer ?
#
loop_
_entity_poly.entity_id
_entity_poly.type
_entity_poly.pdbx_seq_one_letter_code
_entity_poly.pdbx_strand_id
1 'polypeptide(L)'
;AFVRVGLSDALVGLSRGWRAFELQPVDFSAEVPIRGQRHGFAEKFPTRELDVAITNLFYHLNFMHDYLYELGFDEPAGNFQFDNFGRGGLGNDPVFAAPQHSGFNNAFFGTPEDGRAPFTGYSFFTDPPFRQVDSDLDADIIYHEYVHGLTTRLVGNPFDVTALFGTQSGAMAEGWSDIYSVSITDDPITGEYSTGDPETGIRTVNYARSRLMYGDLGNRFGPVSTFFSDDIGGIHLDRTFIPQVHWDGEIWASVLWDLRTRLGRATFEQLITDALKLTPSIPSMLDGRDAILLADVASNEGANVATIWTVFAARGMGVSAQAGDGNDTIVFQAFDTPSDPLLPDRETIFFDDMESGSNGWTIEGDDGHRGQALWHQSDRRGSTAWYYGRESTGTYDTGQRNFGALTSPVIDLPRITGRGGLMLEFDHFMRTEDASRFFDNGYVRVIDVATGEVTQVACVINGTVGGFERERINLSAFAGRSIRIQFYFDTLDAWRNDAEGWYIDNVRISRYAR
;
A
#
# COMPACT_ATOMS: atom_id res chain seq x y z
N ALA A 1 -0.52 38.50 4.09
CA ALA A 1 0.87 38.12 4.37
C ALA A 1 1.03 36.68 3.89
N PHE A 2 1.93 36.50 2.94
CA PHE A 2 2.24 35.24 2.27
C PHE A 2 2.49 34.11 3.28
N VAL A 3 1.92 32.93 3.05
CA VAL A 3 2.40 31.68 3.65
C VAL A 3 2.55 30.67 2.53
N ARG A 4 3.80 30.20 2.38
CA ARG A 4 4.23 29.12 1.50
C ARG A 4 3.69 27.79 1.99
N VAL A 5 3.25 26.92 1.09
CA VAL A 5 2.99 25.50 1.35
C VAL A 5 4.07 24.71 0.64
N GLY A 6 4.75 23.83 1.38
CA GLY A 6 5.77 22.91 0.89
C GLY A 6 5.19 21.52 0.64
N LEU A 7 5.85 20.75 -0.23
CA LEU A 7 5.52 19.38 -0.59
C LEU A 7 5.66 18.43 0.62
N SER A 8 4.57 18.21 1.36
CA SER A 8 4.46 17.11 2.33
C SER A 8 3.01 16.77 2.69
N ASP A 9 2.11 16.65 1.71
CA ASP A 9 0.68 16.42 1.96
C ASP A 9 0.13 15.17 1.23
N ALA A 10 0.81 14.04 1.43
CA ALA A 10 0.16 12.73 1.40
C ALA A 10 0.19 12.19 2.82
N LEU A 11 -0.70 12.71 3.68
CA LEU A 11 -1.22 12.14 4.94
C LEU A 11 -1.90 13.26 5.74
N VAL A 12 -3.15 13.03 6.09
CA VAL A 12 -3.98 13.86 6.96
C VAL A 12 -3.46 13.79 8.41
N GLY A 13 -3.53 14.92 9.14
CA GLY A 13 -3.32 14.91 10.59
C GLY A 13 -3.08 16.27 11.25
N LEU A 14 -4.15 16.84 11.80
CA LEU A 14 -4.22 17.70 13.01
C LEU A 14 -3.96 19.23 12.96
N SER A 15 -5.10 19.94 13.02
CA SER A 15 -5.51 20.82 14.13
C SER A 15 -5.20 22.34 14.13
N ARG A 16 -6.30 23.07 14.38
CA ARG A 16 -6.49 24.46 14.87
C ARG A 16 -6.25 25.63 13.90
N GLY A 17 -7.37 26.18 13.42
CA GLY A 17 -7.53 27.63 13.22
C GLY A 17 -7.86 28.07 11.80
N TRP A 18 -9.05 27.70 11.32
CA TRP A 18 -9.57 28.09 10.01
C TRP A 18 -9.74 29.61 9.86
N ARG A 19 -9.10 30.19 8.83
CA ARG A 19 -9.59 31.37 8.12
C ARG A 19 -9.40 31.17 6.61
N ALA A 20 -10.46 31.51 5.87
CA ALA A 20 -10.65 31.31 4.44
C ALA A 20 -9.44 31.73 3.57
N PHE A 21 -9.08 30.89 2.61
CA PHE A 21 -8.13 31.21 1.54
C PHE A 21 -8.89 31.68 0.29
N GLU A 22 -8.47 32.82 -0.26
CA GLU A 22 -8.86 33.31 -1.58
C GLU A 22 -8.17 32.51 -2.68
N LEU A 23 -8.93 32.09 -3.70
CA LEU A 23 -8.44 31.57 -4.97
C LEU A 23 -7.56 32.63 -5.64
N GLN A 24 -6.25 32.40 -5.73
CA GLN A 24 -5.36 33.19 -6.58
C GLN A 24 -5.19 32.43 -7.91
N PRO A 25 -5.47 33.05 -9.06
CA PRO A 25 -5.12 32.49 -10.36
C PRO A 25 -3.62 32.19 -10.42
N VAL A 26 -3.23 31.08 -11.04
CA VAL A 26 -1.83 30.77 -11.33
C VAL A 26 -1.22 31.90 -12.16
N ASP A 27 -0.05 32.40 -11.77
CA ASP A 27 0.68 33.40 -12.56
C ASP A 27 1.27 32.74 -13.81
N PHE A 28 0.53 32.84 -14.92
CA PHE A 28 0.87 32.24 -16.20
C PHE A 28 2.06 32.88 -16.92
N SER A 29 2.64 33.97 -16.37
CA SER A 29 3.85 34.62 -16.88
C SER A 29 5.14 34.04 -16.29
N ALA A 30 5.04 33.19 -15.26
CA ALA A 30 6.18 32.58 -14.60
C ALA A 30 6.85 31.51 -15.48
N GLU A 31 8.18 31.62 -15.61
CA GLU A 31 9.02 30.56 -16.19
C GLU A 31 9.02 29.34 -15.24
N VAL A 32 8.70 28.14 -15.75
CA VAL A 32 8.79 26.91 -14.96
C VAL A 32 10.21 26.34 -15.12
N PRO A 33 11.01 26.22 -14.05
CA PRO A 33 12.35 25.66 -14.16
C PRO A 33 12.25 24.13 -14.26
N ILE A 34 12.47 23.58 -15.46
CA ILE A 34 12.65 22.12 -15.64
C ILE A 34 13.99 21.88 -16.36
N ARG A 35 14.88 21.12 -15.73
CA ARG A 35 16.19 20.66 -16.26
C ARG A 35 16.94 21.67 -17.13
N GLY A 36 17.16 22.88 -16.60
CA GLY A 36 18.08 23.86 -17.21
C GLY A 36 17.58 24.55 -18.49
N GLN A 37 16.32 24.36 -18.91
CA GLN A 37 15.73 25.14 -20.00
C GLN A 37 14.51 25.93 -19.50
N ARG A 38 14.53 27.24 -19.74
CA ARG A 38 13.46 28.18 -19.39
C ARG A 38 12.47 28.21 -20.56
N HIS A 39 11.35 27.51 -20.41
CA HIS A 39 10.23 27.61 -21.35
C HIS A 39 9.03 28.23 -20.63
N GLY A 40 8.33 29.10 -21.34
CA GLY A 40 7.09 29.69 -20.84
C GLY A 40 6.00 28.65 -20.78
N PHE A 41 5.12 28.77 -19.79
CA PHE A 41 4.02 27.84 -19.56
C PHE A 41 3.07 27.77 -20.80
N ALA A 42 2.98 28.85 -21.60
CA ALA A 42 2.24 28.94 -22.87
C ALA A 42 2.89 28.22 -24.05
N GLU A 43 4.19 27.98 -23.98
CA GLU A 43 4.93 27.23 -24.98
C GLU A 43 4.74 25.72 -24.81
N LYS A 44 4.55 25.27 -23.56
CA LYS A 44 4.31 23.85 -23.22
C LYS A 44 2.84 23.42 -23.33
N PHE A 45 1.91 24.32 -23.00
CA PHE A 45 0.47 24.09 -23.10
C PHE A 45 -0.12 25.09 -24.10
N PRO A 46 -0.19 24.75 -25.39
CA PRO A 46 -0.64 25.69 -26.42
C PRO A 46 -2.17 25.93 -26.41
N THR A 47 -2.96 25.06 -25.77
CA THR A 47 -4.44 25.13 -25.69
C THR A 47 -4.91 25.37 -24.25
N ARG A 48 -4.49 26.48 -23.64
CA ARG A 48 -4.85 26.86 -22.26
C ARG A 48 -6.31 27.28 -22.17
N GLU A 49 -7.19 26.30 -22.00
CA GLU A 49 -8.63 26.52 -21.98
C GLU A 49 -9.16 26.34 -20.55
N LEU A 50 -8.89 27.32 -19.68
CA LEU A 50 -9.37 27.30 -18.30
C LEU A 50 -10.90 27.12 -18.21
N ASP A 51 -11.65 27.75 -19.13
CA ASP A 51 -13.11 27.57 -19.20
C ASP A 51 -13.51 26.13 -19.52
N VAL A 52 -12.72 25.41 -20.34
CA VAL A 52 -12.95 23.99 -20.64
C VAL A 52 -12.59 23.13 -19.44
N ALA A 53 -11.46 23.38 -18.78
CA ALA A 53 -11.08 22.70 -17.53
C ALA A 53 -12.16 22.86 -16.45
N ILE A 54 -12.62 24.10 -16.19
CA ILE A 54 -13.71 24.39 -15.26
C ILE A 54 -14.99 23.63 -15.63
N THR A 55 -15.39 23.68 -16.91
CA THR A 55 -16.64 23.08 -17.37
C THR A 55 -16.59 21.55 -17.26
N ASN A 56 -15.48 20.94 -17.68
CA ASN A 56 -15.28 19.50 -17.65
C ASN A 56 -15.25 18.99 -16.21
N LEU A 57 -14.45 19.64 -15.35
CA LEU A 57 -14.35 19.27 -13.95
C LEU A 57 -15.71 19.41 -13.23
N PHE A 58 -16.42 20.53 -13.45
CA PHE A 58 -17.75 20.72 -12.89
C PHE A 58 -18.72 19.60 -13.32
N TYR A 59 -18.71 19.22 -14.60
CA TYR A 59 -19.55 18.14 -15.09
C TYR A 59 -19.23 16.80 -14.40
N HIS A 60 -17.96 16.39 -14.40
CA HIS A 60 -17.57 15.08 -13.86
C HIS A 60 -17.74 14.98 -12.34
N LEU A 61 -17.48 16.06 -11.58
CA LEU A 61 -17.73 16.07 -10.12
C LEU A 61 -19.23 15.94 -9.78
N ASN A 62 -20.11 16.60 -10.56
CA ASN A 62 -21.56 16.46 -10.37
C ASN A 62 -22.08 15.11 -10.87
N PHE A 63 -21.50 14.57 -11.95
CA PHE A 63 -21.79 13.20 -12.38
C PHE A 63 -21.46 12.20 -11.26
N MET A 64 -20.28 12.29 -10.63
CA MET A 64 -19.91 11.39 -9.53
C MET A 64 -20.81 11.55 -8.32
N HIS A 65 -21.20 12.79 -7.98
CA HIS A 65 -22.20 13.04 -6.93
C HIS A 65 -23.48 12.26 -7.20
N ASP A 66 -24.10 12.44 -8.37
CA ASP A 66 -25.37 11.80 -8.71
C ASP A 66 -25.23 10.28 -8.83
N TYR A 67 -24.13 9.81 -9.44
CA TYR A 67 -23.83 8.40 -9.63
C TYR A 67 -23.68 7.65 -8.30
N LEU A 68 -22.91 8.20 -7.37
CA LEU A 68 -22.69 7.59 -6.05
C LEU A 68 -23.92 7.73 -5.15
N TYR A 69 -24.72 8.78 -5.33
CA TYR A 69 -26.00 8.91 -4.64
C TYR A 69 -26.91 7.71 -4.94
N GLU A 70 -26.99 7.27 -6.20
CA GLU A 70 -27.78 6.08 -6.58
C GLU A 70 -27.26 4.77 -5.96
N LEU A 71 -25.96 4.69 -5.65
CA LEU A 71 -25.35 3.55 -4.94
C LEU A 71 -25.49 3.67 -3.41
N GLY A 72 -26.10 4.75 -2.91
CA GLY A 72 -26.36 4.97 -1.49
C GLY A 72 -25.27 5.75 -0.75
N PHE A 73 -24.46 6.54 -1.45
CA PHE A 73 -23.70 7.64 -0.84
C PHE A 73 -24.59 8.89 -0.78
N ASP A 74 -25.59 8.82 0.10
CA ASP A 74 -26.62 9.84 0.32
C ASP A 74 -26.29 10.70 1.55
N GLU A 75 -27.20 11.59 1.96
CA GLU A 75 -26.92 12.54 3.04
C GLU A 75 -26.62 11.85 4.38
N PRO A 76 -27.40 10.85 4.86
CA PRO A 76 -27.04 10.10 6.06
C PRO A 76 -25.67 9.39 5.98
N ALA A 77 -25.23 9.00 4.79
CA ALA A 77 -23.93 8.39 4.55
C ALA A 77 -22.77 9.41 4.49
N GLY A 78 -23.07 10.71 4.65
CA GLY A 78 -22.09 11.78 4.64
C GLY A 78 -21.62 12.12 3.22
N ASN A 79 -22.55 12.28 2.29
CA ASN A 79 -22.24 12.82 0.95
C ASN A 79 -21.87 14.32 1.00
N PHE A 80 -21.50 14.89 -0.16
CA PHE A 80 -21.02 16.27 -0.25
C PHE A 80 -22.10 17.20 -0.78
N GLN A 81 -22.81 17.90 0.11
CA GLN A 81 -23.93 18.76 -0.27
C GLN A 81 -23.98 20.05 0.56
N PHE A 82 -24.27 21.17 -0.09
CA PHE A 82 -24.49 22.42 0.63
C PHE A 82 -25.76 22.38 1.49
N ASP A 83 -26.85 21.80 0.97
CA ASP A 83 -28.12 21.61 1.69
C ASP A 83 -28.55 20.14 1.55
N ASN A 84 -28.88 19.51 2.67
CA ASN A 84 -29.32 18.12 2.73
C ASN A 84 -30.84 17.98 2.67
N PHE A 85 -31.57 19.08 2.52
CA PHE A 85 -33.03 19.10 2.40
C PHE A 85 -33.76 18.41 3.56
N GLY A 86 -33.12 18.35 4.73
CA GLY A 86 -33.63 17.64 5.91
C GLY A 86 -33.61 16.12 5.82
N ARG A 87 -32.84 15.51 4.89
CA ARG A 87 -32.77 14.05 4.69
C ARG A 87 -31.78 13.31 5.60
N GLY A 88 -30.93 14.03 6.33
CA GLY A 88 -29.95 13.45 7.26
C GLY A 88 -28.56 14.04 7.04
N GLY A 89 -27.55 13.49 7.74
CA GLY A 89 -26.16 13.96 7.67
C GLY A 89 -25.95 15.40 8.13
N LEU A 90 -24.73 15.89 7.92
CA LEU A 90 -24.36 17.29 8.12
C LEU A 90 -24.06 17.95 6.77
N GLY A 91 -24.95 18.83 6.31
CA GLY A 91 -24.71 19.60 5.08
C GLY A 91 -23.69 20.73 5.27
N ASN A 92 -23.68 21.68 4.33
CA ASN A 92 -22.70 22.76 4.23
C ASN A 92 -21.27 22.26 3.94
N ASP A 93 -21.18 21.17 3.18
CA ASP A 93 -19.92 20.57 2.74
C ASP A 93 -19.84 20.31 1.22
N PRO A 94 -20.13 21.32 0.37
CA PRO A 94 -19.93 21.18 -1.07
C PRO A 94 -18.45 20.94 -1.39
N VAL A 95 -18.17 20.22 -2.48
CA VAL A 95 -16.81 20.05 -2.98
C VAL A 95 -16.28 21.37 -3.53
N PHE A 96 -15.16 21.87 -2.98
CA PHE A 96 -14.40 22.96 -3.58
C PHE A 96 -13.34 22.40 -4.54
N ALA A 97 -13.44 22.78 -5.81
CA ALA A 97 -12.58 22.25 -6.86
C ALA A 97 -11.69 23.35 -7.46
N ALA A 98 -10.40 23.05 -7.61
CA ALA A 98 -9.40 23.93 -8.20
C ALA A 98 -8.86 23.33 -9.51
N PRO A 99 -9.41 23.74 -10.67
CA PRO A 99 -8.84 23.36 -11.97
C PRO A 99 -7.52 24.09 -12.20
N GLN A 100 -6.59 23.43 -12.89
CA GLN A 100 -5.24 23.92 -13.17
C GLN A 100 -4.55 24.42 -11.90
N HIS A 101 -4.69 23.65 -10.82
CA HIS A 101 -4.06 23.89 -9.54
C HIS A 101 -2.53 24.05 -9.70
N SER A 102 -1.93 24.88 -8.85
CA SER A 102 -0.53 25.32 -8.94
C SER A 102 0.55 24.23 -8.79
N GLY A 103 0.16 22.97 -8.62
CA GLY A 103 1.07 21.81 -8.60
C GLY A 103 1.46 21.34 -10.01
N PHE A 104 2.17 20.22 -10.08
CA PHE A 104 2.51 19.53 -11.33
C PHE A 104 2.48 18.01 -11.13
N ASN A 105 2.15 17.29 -12.20
CA ASN A 105 2.18 15.82 -12.28
C ASN A 105 1.39 15.12 -11.15
N ASN A 106 0.33 15.76 -10.65
CA ASN A 106 -0.46 15.24 -9.56
C ASN A 106 -1.90 15.79 -9.53
N ALA A 107 -2.79 15.05 -8.90
CA ALA A 107 -4.11 15.48 -8.48
C ALA A 107 -4.32 15.03 -7.01
N PHE A 108 -5.34 15.57 -6.33
CA PHE A 108 -5.65 15.15 -4.96
C PHE A 108 -7.08 15.51 -4.56
N PHE A 109 -7.59 14.81 -3.54
CA PHE A 109 -8.84 15.11 -2.86
C PHE A 109 -8.67 15.05 -1.33
N GLY A 110 -8.73 16.22 -0.68
CA GLY A 110 -8.66 16.36 0.76
C GLY A 110 -10.05 16.31 1.39
N THR A 111 -10.34 15.22 2.10
CA THR A 111 -11.67 14.97 2.70
C THR A 111 -11.66 15.21 4.22
N PRO A 112 -12.32 16.26 4.72
CA PRO A 112 -12.58 16.41 6.14
C PRO A 112 -13.85 15.63 6.56
N GLU A 113 -14.17 15.68 7.85
CA GLU A 113 -15.37 15.04 8.40
C GLU A 113 -16.66 15.61 7.79
N ASP A 114 -17.77 14.86 7.94
CA ASP A 114 -19.10 15.29 7.53
C ASP A 114 -19.46 16.71 8.03
N GLY A 115 -20.05 17.53 7.16
CA GLY A 115 -20.37 18.93 7.43
C GLY A 115 -19.21 19.92 7.27
N ARG A 116 -18.06 19.46 6.74
CA ARG A 116 -16.98 20.34 6.25
C ARG A 116 -16.69 20.08 4.78
N ALA A 117 -16.61 21.15 4.01
CA ALA A 117 -16.34 21.11 2.58
C ALA A 117 -14.97 20.48 2.28
N PRO A 118 -14.90 19.43 1.44
CA PRO A 118 -13.64 18.92 0.93
C PRO A 118 -13.04 19.86 -0.12
N PHE A 119 -11.75 19.68 -0.40
CA PHE A 119 -11.04 20.41 -1.43
C PHE A 119 -10.32 19.45 -2.37
N THR A 120 -10.48 19.65 -3.68
CA THR A 120 -9.80 18.86 -4.71
C THR A 120 -9.09 19.76 -5.72
N GLY A 121 -7.93 19.32 -6.18
CA GLY A 121 -7.10 20.08 -7.12
C GLY A 121 -6.51 19.19 -8.21
N TYR A 122 -6.51 19.70 -9.44
CA TYR A 122 -6.03 18.99 -10.62
C TYR A 122 -4.94 19.82 -11.27
N SER A 123 -3.78 19.22 -11.52
CA SER A 123 -2.61 19.93 -12.02
C SER A 123 -2.29 19.57 -13.46
N PHE A 124 -1.36 20.31 -14.05
CA PHE A 124 -0.77 19.92 -15.33
C PHE A 124 0.22 18.77 -15.18
N PHE A 125 0.15 17.80 -16.09
CA PHE A 125 1.04 16.62 -16.13
C PHE A 125 2.08 16.82 -17.24
N THR A 126 3.27 17.30 -16.86
CA THR A 126 4.30 17.86 -17.74
C THR A 126 5.52 16.99 -18.02
N ASP A 127 5.98 16.19 -17.06
CA ASP A 127 7.28 15.50 -17.18
C ASP A 127 7.09 14.05 -17.65
N PRO A 128 8.01 13.48 -18.46
CA PRO A 128 7.96 12.06 -18.81
C PRO A 128 7.78 11.19 -17.54
N PRO A 129 6.85 10.22 -17.55
CA PRO A 129 6.17 9.65 -18.72
C PRO A 129 4.97 10.44 -19.27
N PHE A 130 4.60 11.58 -18.70
CA PHE A 130 3.38 12.30 -19.06
C PHE A 130 3.44 13.09 -20.38
N ARG A 131 2.27 13.30 -20.98
CA ARG A 131 2.11 13.88 -22.33
C ARG A 131 2.06 15.41 -22.41
N GLN A 132 2.33 16.14 -21.32
CA GLN A 132 2.07 17.58 -21.24
C GLN A 132 0.59 17.88 -21.46
N VAL A 133 -0.26 17.28 -20.61
CA VAL A 133 -1.71 17.47 -20.66
C VAL A 133 -2.25 18.06 -19.36
N ASP A 134 -3.50 18.53 -19.44
CA ASP A 134 -4.27 19.01 -18.30
C ASP A 134 -5.06 17.84 -17.69
N SER A 135 -4.83 17.51 -16.41
CA SER A 135 -5.55 16.40 -15.76
C SER A 135 -7.02 16.72 -15.50
N ASP A 136 -7.42 18.00 -15.60
CA ASP A 136 -8.83 18.41 -15.61
C ASP A 136 -9.62 17.82 -16.79
N LEU A 137 -8.95 17.23 -17.79
CA LEU A 137 -9.55 16.58 -18.96
C LEU A 137 -9.49 15.04 -18.89
N ASP A 138 -8.97 14.49 -17.80
CA ASP A 138 -8.81 13.05 -17.60
C ASP A 138 -9.88 12.55 -16.62
N ALA A 139 -10.96 11.96 -17.16
CA ALA A 139 -12.07 11.47 -16.35
C ALA A 139 -11.62 10.39 -15.35
N ASP A 140 -10.59 9.60 -15.68
CA ASP A 140 -10.12 8.55 -14.79
C ASP A 140 -9.55 9.14 -13.51
N ILE A 141 -8.76 10.21 -13.65
CA ILE A 141 -8.17 10.95 -12.53
C ILE A 141 -9.27 11.66 -11.75
N ILE A 142 -10.23 12.31 -12.41
CA ILE A 142 -11.32 13.01 -11.71
C ILE A 142 -12.16 12.04 -10.86
N TYR A 143 -12.50 10.87 -11.41
CA TYR A 143 -13.27 9.87 -10.70
C TYR A 143 -12.47 9.23 -9.56
N HIS A 144 -11.19 8.94 -9.80
CA HIS A 144 -10.26 8.45 -8.78
C HIS A 144 -10.24 9.40 -7.56
N GLU A 145 -10.00 10.69 -7.80
CA GLU A 145 -9.94 11.68 -6.73
C GLU A 145 -11.26 11.79 -5.95
N TYR A 146 -12.41 11.80 -6.64
CA TYR A 146 -13.71 11.86 -5.95
C TYR A 146 -13.93 10.65 -5.02
N VAL A 147 -13.42 9.47 -5.40
CA VAL A 147 -13.57 8.24 -4.63
C VAL A 147 -12.72 8.24 -3.36
N HIS A 148 -11.63 9.02 -3.27
CA HIS A 148 -11.02 9.31 -1.96
C HIS A 148 -12.00 10.01 -1.02
N GLY A 149 -12.85 10.90 -1.55
CA GLY A 149 -13.99 11.48 -0.83
C GLY A 149 -14.95 10.42 -0.30
N LEU A 150 -15.45 9.56 -1.20
CA LEU A 150 -16.35 8.46 -0.87
C LEU A 150 -15.79 7.54 0.22
N THR A 151 -14.58 7.02 0.02
CA THR A 151 -13.96 6.04 0.91
C THR A 151 -13.64 6.62 2.28
N THR A 152 -13.18 7.89 2.34
CA THR A 152 -12.93 8.57 3.61
C THR A 152 -14.21 8.82 4.42
N ARG A 153 -15.35 9.07 3.75
CA ARG A 153 -16.63 9.26 4.44
C ARG A 153 -17.27 7.95 4.87
N LEU A 154 -17.09 6.85 4.12
CA LEU A 154 -17.77 5.59 4.39
C LEU A 154 -17.01 4.63 5.32
N VAL A 155 -15.68 4.51 5.16
CA VAL A 155 -14.90 3.54 5.94
C VAL A 155 -14.74 4.02 7.38
N GLY A 156 -14.97 3.12 8.34
CA GLY A 156 -15.02 3.47 9.76
C GLY A 156 -16.30 4.22 10.10
N ASN A 157 -16.39 5.51 9.77
CA ASN A 157 -17.60 6.35 9.81
C ASN A 157 -17.30 7.77 9.26
N PRO A 158 -18.32 8.60 8.95
CA PRO A 158 -18.13 9.94 8.38
C PRO A 158 -17.36 10.96 9.23
N PHE A 159 -17.03 10.64 10.49
CA PHE A 159 -16.22 11.47 11.38
C PHE A 159 -14.81 10.93 11.63
N ASP A 160 -14.52 9.69 11.22
CA ASP A 160 -13.20 9.09 11.31
C ASP A 160 -12.43 9.28 10.00
N VAL A 161 -11.98 10.51 9.78
CA VAL A 161 -11.15 10.85 8.62
C VAL A 161 -9.82 10.10 8.61
N THR A 162 -9.44 9.42 9.70
CA THR A 162 -8.17 8.71 9.86
C THR A 162 -8.22 7.22 9.54
N ALA A 163 -9.40 6.73 9.19
CA ALA A 163 -9.67 5.31 8.98
C ALA A 163 -8.80 4.66 7.88
N LEU A 164 -8.22 5.45 6.98
CA LEU A 164 -7.45 4.95 5.83
C LEU A 164 -5.95 5.30 5.88
N PHE A 165 -5.38 5.65 7.04
CA PHE A 165 -3.95 6.01 7.12
C PHE A 165 -3.00 4.87 7.45
N GLY A 166 -3.54 3.69 7.75
CA GLY A 166 -2.71 2.51 7.89
C GLY A 166 -2.07 2.07 6.57
N THR A 167 -1.08 1.19 6.67
CA THR A 167 -0.31 0.71 5.50
C THR A 167 -1.19 0.03 4.46
N GLN A 168 -1.99 -0.97 4.86
CA GLN A 168 -2.90 -1.66 3.95
C GLN A 168 -4.13 -0.82 3.64
N SER A 169 -4.67 -0.08 4.62
CA SER A 169 -5.87 0.72 4.41
C SER A 169 -5.66 1.86 3.42
N GLY A 170 -4.49 2.52 3.45
CA GLY A 170 -4.12 3.55 2.49
C GLY A 170 -3.94 2.98 1.09
N ALA A 171 -3.34 1.78 0.98
CA ALA A 171 -3.27 1.06 -0.27
C ALA A 171 -4.66 0.70 -0.81
N MET A 172 -5.58 0.23 0.04
CA MET A 172 -6.96 0.00 -0.37
C MET A 172 -7.68 1.28 -0.77
N ALA A 173 -7.39 2.43 -0.15
CA ALA A 173 -7.94 3.72 -0.57
C ALA A 173 -7.60 4.03 -2.04
N GLU A 174 -6.33 3.92 -2.41
CA GLU A 174 -5.87 4.02 -3.81
C GLU A 174 -6.55 2.98 -4.72
N GLY A 175 -6.64 1.73 -4.26
CA GLY A 175 -7.25 0.65 -5.03
C GLY A 175 -8.77 0.78 -5.21
N TRP A 176 -9.49 1.32 -4.24
CA TRP A 176 -10.90 1.66 -4.35
C TRP A 176 -11.10 2.82 -5.32
N SER A 177 -10.26 3.86 -5.23
CA SER A 177 -10.29 4.99 -6.16
C SER A 177 -10.10 4.54 -7.61
N ASP A 178 -9.12 3.68 -7.86
CA ASP A 178 -8.92 3.08 -9.18
C ASP A 178 -10.11 2.23 -9.62
N ILE A 179 -10.57 1.28 -8.80
CA ILE A 179 -11.59 0.33 -9.27
C ILE A 179 -12.93 0.99 -9.57
N TYR A 180 -13.34 2.04 -8.83
CA TYR A 180 -14.54 2.80 -9.19
C TYR A 180 -14.34 3.53 -10.52
N SER A 181 -13.20 4.19 -10.69
CA SER A 181 -12.85 4.90 -11.92
C SER A 181 -12.92 3.96 -13.14
N VAL A 182 -12.15 2.87 -13.12
CA VAL A 182 -12.09 1.88 -14.21
C VAL A 182 -13.39 1.08 -14.37
N SER A 183 -14.19 0.92 -13.31
CA SER A 183 -15.49 0.26 -13.40
C SER A 183 -16.52 1.13 -14.12
N ILE A 184 -16.52 2.43 -13.83
CA ILE A 184 -17.45 3.40 -14.41
C ILE A 184 -17.15 3.62 -15.90
N THR A 185 -15.87 3.75 -16.24
CA THR A 185 -15.41 3.92 -17.63
C THR A 185 -15.41 2.63 -18.44
N ASP A 186 -15.47 1.47 -17.76
CA ASP A 186 -15.36 0.13 -18.35
C ASP A 186 -14.02 -0.09 -19.08
N ASP A 187 -12.96 0.53 -18.57
CA ASP A 187 -11.59 0.43 -19.09
C ASP A 187 -10.64 -0.01 -17.97
N PRO A 188 -9.95 -1.18 -18.06
CA PRO A 188 -9.04 -1.67 -17.01
C PRO A 188 -7.72 -0.89 -16.85
N ILE A 189 -7.60 0.28 -17.48
CA ILE A 189 -6.42 1.14 -17.48
C ILE A 189 -6.80 2.48 -16.85
N THR A 190 -5.87 3.08 -16.11
CA THR A 190 -6.10 4.35 -15.41
C THR A 190 -5.12 5.39 -15.94
N GLY A 191 -5.63 6.53 -16.41
CA GLY A 191 -4.82 7.72 -16.69
C GLY A 191 -3.97 7.61 -17.96
N GLU A 192 -4.35 6.74 -18.90
CA GLU A 192 -3.68 6.61 -20.20
C GLU A 192 -3.80 7.87 -21.07
N TYR A 193 -4.80 8.72 -20.83
CA TYR A 193 -4.83 10.05 -21.42
C TYR A 193 -3.62 10.89 -20.95
N SER A 194 -3.37 10.90 -19.64
CA SER A 194 -2.28 11.65 -19.00
C SER A 194 -0.89 11.13 -19.34
N THR A 195 -0.71 9.81 -19.43
CA THR A 195 0.60 9.20 -19.72
C THR A 195 0.84 8.95 -21.20
N GLY A 196 -0.22 8.73 -21.99
CA GLY A 196 -0.07 8.22 -23.35
C GLY A 196 0.27 6.76 -23.46
N ASP A 197 0.28 6.02 -22.35
CA ASP A 197 0.55 4.60 -22.33
C ASP A 197 -0.77 3.80 -22.37
N PRO A 198 -1.16 3.25 -23.52
CA PRO A 198 -2.39 2.46 -23.64
C PRO A 198 -2.24 1.04 -23.09
N GLU A 199 -1.07 0.63 -22.59
CA GLU A 199 -0.89 -0.70 -22.03
C GLU A 199 -1.16 -0.74 -20.53
N THR A 200 -0.65 0.24 -19.78
CA THR A 200 -0.74 0.30 -18.31
C THR A 200 -1.10 1.66 -17.72
N GLY A 201 -1.21 2.72 -18.53
CA GLY A 201 -1.60 4.04 -18.04
C GLY A 201 -0.57 4.61 -17.07
N ILE A 202 -1.02 5.10 -15.91
CA ILE A 202 -0.16 5.59 -14.81
C ILE A 202 0.24 4.49 -13.83
N ARG A 203 -0.43 3.33 -13.87
CA ARG A 203 -0.18 2.19 -13.00
C ARG A 203 0.87 1.27 -13.62
N THR A 204 1.30 0.28 -12.86
CA THR A 204 2.31 -0.69 -13.32
C THR A 204 1.70 -1.93 -13.97
N VAL A 205 0.37 -2.04 -13.95
CA VAL A 205 -0.40 -3.14 -14.52
C VAL A 205 -1.67 -2.65 -15.20
N ASN A 206 -2.14 -3.44 -16.16
CA ASN A 206 -3.53 -3.40 -16.63
C ASN A 206 -4.34 -4.35 -15.75
N TYR A 207 -5.44 -3.88 -15.16
CA TYR A 207 -6.17 -4.66 -14.16
C TYR A 207 -6.76 -5.97 -14.71
N ALA A 208 -7.14 -6.01 -15.99
CA ALA A 208 -7.63 -7.22 -16.64
C ALA A 208 -6.53 -8.28 -16.91
N ARG A 209 -5.25 -7.90 -16.84
CA ARG A 209 -4.08 -8.77 -17.08
C ARG A 209 -3.15 -8.89 -15.87
N SER A 210 -3.50 -8.27 -14.75
CA SER A 210 -2.71 -8.20 -13.53
C SER A 210 -2.52 -9.60 -12.92
N ARG A 211 -1.27 -9.91 -12.56
CA ARG A 211 -0.90 -11.16 -11.85
C ARG A 211 -0.67 -10.98 -10.36
N LEU A 212 -1.01 -9.79 -9.84
CA LEU A 212 -0.72 -9.44 -8.47
C LEU A 212 -1.51 -10.28 -7.48
N MET A 213 -0.84 -10.66 -6.40
CA MET A 213 -1.34 -11.49 -5.32
C MET A 213 -1.12 -10.79 -3.99
N TYR A 214 -1.80 -11.27 -2.95
CA TYR A 214 -1.69 -10.70 -1.61
C TYR A 214 -0.25 -10.70 -1.07
N GLY A 215 0.53 -11.75 -1.34
CA GLY A 215 1.93 -11.85 -0.91
C GLY A 215 2.88 -10.84 -1.57
N ASP A 216 2.41 -10.11 -2.58
CA ASP A 216 3.18 -9.03 -3.19
C ASP A 216 3.19 -7.76 -2.31
N LEU A 217 2.27 -7.63 -1.35
CA LEU A 217 2.16 -6.46 -0.47
C LEU A 217 3.52 -6.10 0.16
N GLY A 218 3.96 -4.86 -0.06
CA GLY A 218 5.25 -4.36 0.46
C GLY A 218 6.50 -4.97 -0.19
N ASN A 219 6.34 -5.83 -1.21
CA ASN A 219 7.42 -6.59 -1.86
C ASN A 219 7.54 -6.32 -3.37
N ARG A 220 6.63 -5.53 -3.96
CA ARG A 220 6.49 -5.37 -5.42
C ARG A 220 7.63 -4.66 -6.11
N PHE A 221 8.07 -3.54 -5.56
CA PHE A 221 9.00 -2.67 -6.25
C PHE A 221 10.31 -2.56 -5.51
N GLY A 222 11.34 -2.84 -6.31
CA GLY A 222 12.73 -2.70 -5.97
C GLY A 222 13.08 -1.31 -5.47
N PRO A 223 14.35 -1.13 -5.11
CA PRO A 223 14.82 0.11 -4.56
C PRO A 223 14.24 1.38 -5.17
N VAL A 224 13.59 2.19 -4.34
CA VAL A 224 12.86 3.41 -4.75
C VAL A 224 13.84 4.52 -5.10
N SER A 225 14.66 4.33 -6.14
CA SER A 225 15.71 5.28 -6.50
C SER A 225 15.20 6.52 -7.25
N THR A 226 13.91 6.61 -7.62
CA THR A 226 13.45 7.60 -8.61
C THR A 226 12.33 8.54 -8.16
N PHE A 227 11.56 8.24 -7.11
CA PHE A 227 10.49 9.14 -6.66
C PHE A 227 10.91 10.11 -5.54
N PHE A 228 11.93 9.75 -4.76
CA PHE A 228 12.40 10.55 -3.62
C PHE A 228 13.84 11.06 -3.79
N SER A 229 14.40 11.02 -5.01
CA SER A 229 15.84 11.15 -5.21
C SER A 229 16.44 12.48 -4.78
N ASP A 230 15.62 13.51 -4.52
CA ASP A 230 16.12 14.86 -4.26
C ASP A 230 15.68 15.45 -2.89
N ASP A 231 14.61 14.95 -2.24
CA ASP A 231 13.96 15.65 -1.11
C ASP A 231 14.07 14.97 0.27
N ILE A 232 14.61 13.75 0.40
CA ILE A 232 14.89 13.13 1.72
C ILE A 232 16.40 13.12 1.99
N GLY A 233 17.01 14.31 2.12
CA GLY A 233 18.28 14.48 2.83
C GLY A 233 19.52 13.74 2.30
N GLY A 234 19.52 13.23 1.06
CA GLY A 234 20.66 12.49 0.49
C GLY A 234 20.63 10.98 0.72
N ILE A 235 19.47 10.39 1.02
CA ILE A 235 19.31 8.93 1.13
C ILE A 235 19.24 8.29 -0.25
N HIS A 236 20.19 7.42 -0.57
CA HIS A 236 20.11 6.53 -1.72
C HIS A 236 19.19 5.35 -1.36
N LEU A 237 17.91 5.45 -1.75
CA LEU A 237 16.91 4.38 -1.65
C LEU A 237 17.15 3.27 -2.70
N ASP A 238 18.34 3.22 -3.29
CA ASP A 238 18.76 2.29 -4.34
C ASP A 238 18.88 0.83 -3.84
N ARG A 239 18.55 0.55 -2.57
CA ARG A 239 18.37 -0.81 -2.02
C ARG A 239 17.13 -1.03 -1.13
N THR A 240 16.20 -0.09 -1.08
CA THR A 240 15.11 -0.05 -0.08
C THR A 240 13.75 -0.38 -0.72
N PHE A 241 13.11 -1.44 -0.23
CA PHE A 241 11.74 -1.82 -0.60
C PHE A 241 10.80 -1.29 0.48
N ILE A 242 9.87 -0.41 0.13
CA ILE A 242 8.91 0.14 1.10
C ILE A 242 7.48 -0.06 0.57
N PRO A 243 6.53 -0.44 1.44
CA PRO A 243 5.13 -0.37 1.10
C PRO A 243 4.77 1.02 0.61
N GLN A 244 4.07 1.08 -0.51
CA GLN A 244 3.69 2.32 -1.17
C GLN A 244 2.25 2.17 -1.62
N VAL A 245 1.40 3.09 -1.16
CA VAL A 245 -0.06 2.95 -1.25
C VAL A 245 -0.58 2.77 -2.68
N HIS A 246 -0.01 3.44 -3.68
CA HIS A 246 -0.41 3.29 -5.08
C HIS A 246 0.01 1.93 -5.64
N TRP A 247 1.25 1.47 -5.37
CA TRP A 247 1.71 0.16 -5.85
C TRP A 247 1.02 -1.00 -5.16
N ASP A 248 0.86 -0.91 -3.84
CA ASP A 248 0.15 -1.93 -3.08
C ASP A 248 -1.36 -1.86 -3.35
N GLY A 249 -1.89 -0.69 -3.68
CA GLY A 249 -3.30 -0.48 -4.03
C GLY A 249 -3.70 -1.17 -5.33
N GLU A 250 -2.78 -1.32 -6.28
CA GLU A 250 -3.01 -2.13 -7.48
C GLU A 250 -3.34 -3.60 -7.14
N ILE A 251 -2.87 -4.15 -6.02
CA ILE A 251 -3.24 -5.51 -5.57
C ILE A 251 -4.75 -5.55 -5.27
N TRP A 252 -5.23 -4.55 -4.54
CA TRP A 252 -6.64 -4.42 -4.17
C TRP A 252 -7.53 -4.15 -5.39
N ALA A 253 -7.15 -3.18 -6.24
CA ALA A 253 -7.88 -2.91 -7.48
C ALA A 253 -7.94 -4.14 -8.40
N SER A 254 -6.85 -4.92 -8.48
CA SER A 254 -6.80 -6.13 -9.31
C SER A 254 -7.77 -7.22 -8.84
N VAL A 255 -7.88 -7.49 -7.53
CA VAL A 255 -8.85 -8.47 -7.01
C VAL A 255 -10.28 -8.00 -7.22
N LEU A 256 -10.53 -6.71 -7.08
CA LEU A 256 -11.85 -6.15 -7.29
C LEU A 256 -12.24 -6.09 -8.78
N TRP A 257 -11.28 -5.91 -9.70
CA TRP A 257 -11.54 -6.05 -11.14
C TRP A 257 -11.97 -7.45 -11.54
N ASP A 258 -11.31 -8.48 -10.98
CA ASP A 258 -11.74 -9.87 -11.18
C ASP A 258 -13.16 -10.08 -10.64
N LEU A 259 -13.47 -9.53 -9.46
CA LEU A 259 -14.79 -9.65 -8.86
C LEU A 259 -15.86 -8.95 -9.72
N ARG A 260 -15.59 -7.72 -10.17
CA ARG A 260 -16.44 -6.96 -11.10
C ARG A 260 -16.73 -7.77 -12.36
N THR A 261 -15.70 -8.36 -12.95
CA THR A 261 -15.83 -9.18 -14.16
C THR A 261 -16.76 -10.37 -13.95
N ARG A 262 -16.78 -10.95 -12.74
CA ARG A 262 -17.60 -12.13 -12.41
C ARG A 262 -19.03 -11.79 -12.01
N LEU A 263 -19.26 -10.66 -11.34
CA LEU A 263 -20.59 -10.25 -10.86
C LEU A 263 -21.34 -9.36 -11.85
N GLY A 264 -20.62 -8.72 -12.77
CA GLY A 264 -21.12 -7.63 -13.59
C GLY A 264 -21.08 -6.30 -12.84
N ARG A 265 -20.92 -5.22 -13.60
CA ARG A 265 -20.71 -3.85 -13.09
C ARG A 265 -21.71 -3.41 -12.02
N ALA A 266 -23.01 -3.47 -12.31
CA ALA A 266 -24.04 -2.94 -11.42
C ALA A 266 -24.08 -3.65 -10.06
N THR A 267 -24.04 -5.00 -10.06
CA THR A 267 -23.99 -5.80 -8.83
C THR A 267 -22.73 -5.51 -8.03
N PHE A 268 -21.59 -5.40 -8.72
CA PHE A 268 -20.30 -5.13 -8.10
C PHE A 268 -20.27 -3.75 -7.42
N GLU A 269 -20.62 -2.68 -8.14
CA GLU A 269 -20.53 -1.31 -7.60
C GLU A 269 -21.47 -1.09 -6.41
N GLN A 270 -22.69 -1.65 -6.44
CA GLN A 270 -23.58 -1.62 -5.28
C GLN A 270 -22.97 -2.39 -4.09
N LEU A 271 -22.49 -3.61 -4.35
CA LEU A 271 -21.91 -4.46 -3.30
C LEU A 271 -20.68 -3.81 -2.64
N ILE A 272 -19.79 -3.19 -3.41
CA ILE A 272 -18.61 -2.51 -2.86
C ILE A 272 -19.03 -1.27 -2.06
N THR A 273 -20.01 -0.49 -2.53
CA THR A 273 -20.50 0.68 -1.79
C THR A 273 -21.10 0.28 -0.44
N ASP A 274 -21.85 -0.83 -0.39
CA ASP A 274 -22.37 -1.39 0.85
C ASP A 274 -21.25 -1.92 1.76
N ALA A 275 -20.22 -2.54 1.19
CA ALA A 275 -19.07 -3.05 1.92
C ALA A 275 -18.24 -1.94 2.56
N LEU A 276 -18.06 -0.79 1.89
CA LEU A 276 -17.34 0.36 2.45
C LEU A 276 -17.95 0.81 3.78
N LYS A 277 -19.29 0.84 3.89
CA LYS A 277 -20.04 1.19 5.11
C LYS A 277 -19.84 0.19 6.26
N LEU A 278 -19.44 -1.04 5.95
CA LEU A 278 -19.22 -2.12 6.91
C LEU A 278 -17.73 -2.33 7.22
N THR A 279 -16.85 -1.64 6.51
CA THR A 279 -15.41 -1.78 6.67
C THR A 279 -14.96 -1.02 7.91
N PRO A 280 -14.20 -1.67 8.83
CA PRO A 280 -13.74 -1.02 10.06
C PRO A 280 -12.69 0.07 9.78
N SER A 281 -12.33 0.82 10.82
CA SER A 281 -11.22 1.78 10.77
C SER A 281 -9.86 1.08 10.77
N ILE A 282 -8.92 1.60 10.00
CA ILE A 282 -7.58 1.02 9.75
C ILE A 282 -7.67 -0.47 9.34
N PRO A 283 -8.46 -0.81 8.30
CA PRO A 283 -8.67 -2.19 7.88
C PRO A 283 -7.43 -2.78 7.20
N SER A 284 -7.21 -4.08 7.40
CA SER A 284 -6.38 -4.89 6.48
C SER A 284 -7.14 -5.22 5.19
N MET A 285 -6.43 -5.69 4.16
CA MET A 285 -7.09 -6.20 2.94
C MET A 285 -8.03 -7.38 3.23
N LEU A 286 -7.75 -8.14 4.29
CA LEU A 286 -8.62 -9.24 4.73
C LEU A 286 -9.90 -8.72 5.42
N ASP A 287 -9.80 -7.65 6.19
CA ASP A 287 -10.98 -6.96 6.74
C ASP A 287 -11.86 -6.41 5.61
N GLY A 288 -11.24 -5.84 4.56
CA GLY A 288 -11.96 -5.39 3.37
C GLY A 288 -12.69 -6.53 2.64
N ARG A 289 -12.04 -7.69 2.47
CA ARG A 289 -12.68 -8.90 1.92
C ARG A 289 -13.87 -9.33 2.77
N ASP A 290 -13.69 -9.36 4.09
CA ASP A 290 -14.72 -9.83 5.01
C ASP A 290 -15.91 -8.86 5.07
N ALA A 291 -15.66 -7.55 4.93
CA ALA A 291 -16.71 -6.56 4.76
C ALA A 291 -17.53 -6.77 3.47
N ILE A 292 -16.89 -7.17 2.35
CA ILE A 292 -17.59 -7.51 1.10
C ILE A 292 -18.45 -8.77 1.27
N LEU A 293 -17.94 -9.80 1.95
CA LEU A 293 -18.72 -11.00 2.27
C LEU A 293 -19.93 -10.66 3.16
N LEU A 294 -19.73 -9.80 4.16
CA LEU A 294 -20.80 -9.36 5.05
C LEU A 294 -21.85 -8.54 4.29
N ALA A 295 -21.43 -7.62 3.43
CA ALA A 295 -22.32 -6.83 2.58
C ALA A 295 -23.16 -7.73 1.66
N ASP A 296 -22.57 -8.78 1.08
CA ASP A 296 -23.31 -9.70 0.23
C ASP A 296 -24.37 -10.49 1.00
N VAL A 297 -24.05 -10.92 2.23
CA VAL A 297 -25.04 -11.56 3.12
C VAL A 297 -26.17 -10.60 3.49
N ALA A 298 -25.85 -9.33 3.75
CA ALA A 298 -26.82 -8.32 4.17
C ALA A 298 -27.73 -7.84 3.03
N SER A 299 -27.15 -7.55 1.86
CA SER A 299 -27.85 -6.91 0.74
C SER A 299 -28.34 -7.91 -0.32
N ASN A 300 -27.69 -9.07 -0.46
CA ASN A 300 -27.97 -10.05 -1.53
C ASN A 300 -28.28 -11.46 -1.01
N GLU A 301 -28.60 -11.61 0.28
CA GLU A 301 -28.87 -12.90 0.93
C GLU A 301 -27.74 -13.94 0.76
N GLY A 302 -26.51 -13.48 0.53
CA GLY A 302 -25.32 -14.31 0.33
C GLY A 302 -25.22 -14.97 -1.04
N ALA A 303 -25.95 -14.48 -2.05
CA ALA A 303 -26.00 -15.05 -3.39
C ALA A 303 -24.63 -15.12 -4.09
N ASN A 304 -23.67 -14.26 -3.73
CA ASN A 304 -22.37 -14.14 -4.39
C ASN A 304 -21.19 -14.63 -3.53
N VAL A 305 -21.42 -15.06 -2.28
CA VAL A 305 -20.38 -15.53 -1.33
C VAL A 305 -19.41 -16.53 -1.96
N ALA A 306 -19.90 -17.51 -2.72
CA ALA A 306 -19.05 -18.51 -3.38
C ALA A 306 -18.14 -17.88 -4.45
N THR A 307 -18.65 -16.90 -5.21
CA THR A 307 -17.89 -16.16 -6.22
C THR A 307 -16.83 -15.28 -5.56
N ILE A 308 -17.21 -14.56 -4.49
CA ILE A 308 -16.29 -13.71 -3.71
C ILE A 308 -15.12 -14.55 -3.19
N TRP A 309 -15.40 -15.66 -2.49
CA TRP A 309 -14.35 -16.56 -2.00
C TRP A 309 -13.46 -17.10 -3.13
N THR A 310 -14.05 -17.48 -4.26
CA THR A 310 -13.27 -17.99 -5.40
C THR A 310 -12.29 -16.94 -5.93
N VAL A 311 -12.73 -15.69 -6.08
CA VAL A 311 -11.90 -14.59 -6.61
C VAL A 311 -10.80 -14.20 -5.62
N PHE A 312 -11.15 -13.97 -4.36
CA PHE A 312 -10.17 -13.57 -3.33
C PHE A 312 -9.15 -14.69 -3.05
N ALA A 313 -9.59 -15.95 -2.95
CA ALA A 313 -8.68 -17.07 -2.78
C ALA A 313 -7.71 -17.22 -3.96
N ALA A 314 -8.16 -16.97 -5.20
CA ALA A 314 -7.28 -17.02 -6.37
C ALA A 314 -6.15 -15.97 -6.33
N ARG A 315 -6.35 -14.87 -5.61
CA ARG A 315 -5.33 -13.82 -5.38
C ARG A 315 -4.64 -13.90 -4.03
N GLY A 316 -4.71 -15.04 -3.36
CA GLY A 316 -3.97 -15.27 -2.10
C GLY A 316 -4.67 -14.73 -0.85
N MET A 317 -5.93 -14.29 -0.95
CA MET A 317 -6.76 -13.82 0.17
C MET A 317 -7.81 -14.88 0.56
N GLY A 318 -7.42 -16.15 0.61
CA GLY A 318 -8.27 -17.28 1.00
C GLY A 318 -8.55 -17.34 2.51
N VAL A 319 -9.31 -18.37 2.93
CA VAL A 319 -9.77 -18.51 4.34
C VAL A 319 -8.60 -18.53 5.33
N SER A 320 -7.52 -19.24 4.99
CA SER A 320 -6.33 -19.34 5.85
C SER A 320 -5.36 -18.17 5.71
N ALA A 321 -5.66 -17.14 4.91
CA ALA A 321 -4.79 -15.97 4.78
C ALA A 321 -4.77 -15.18 6.09
N GLN A 322 -3.63 -14.55 6.42
CA GLN A 322 -3.43 -13.88 7.71
C GLN A 322 -2.66 -12.57 7.54
N ALA A 323 -3.04 -11.60 8.37
CA ALA A 323 -2.29 -10.40 8.70
C ALA A 323 -2.59 -10.07 10.17
N GLY A 324 -1.65 -9.43 10.86
CA GLY A 324 -1.81 -8.99 12.25
C GLY A 324 -2.87 -7.88 12.37
N ASP A 325 -2.74 -6.82 11.57
CA ASP A 325 -3.68 -5.70 11.48
C ASP A 325 -3.57 -4.96 10.14
N GLY A 326 -4.23 -3.80 10.00
CA GLY A 326 -4.17 -2.96 8.80
C GLY A 326 -2.84 -2.22 8.57
N ASN A 327 -1.91 -2.26 9.52
CA ASN A 327 -0.55 -1.71 9.37
C ASN A 327 0.49 -2.77 9.05
N ASP A 328 0.13 -4.04 9.22
CA ASP A 328 1.02 -5.17 8.97
C ASP A 328 1.43 -5.26 7.49
N THR A 329 2.71 -5.58 7.29
CA THR A 329 3.36 -5.75 6.00
C THR A 329 3.85 -7.18 5.78
N ILE A 330 3.76 -8.03 6.80
CA ILE A 330 4.09 -9.44 6.72
C ILE A 330 2.80 -10.23 6.57
N VAL A 331 2.44 -10.50 5.33
CA VAL A 331 1.17 -11.17 5.04
C VAL A 331 1.37 -12.64 4.70
N PHE A 332 0.51 -13.48 5.27
CA PHE A 332 0.42 -14.87 4.87
C PHE A 332 -0.65 -15.04 3.80
N GLN A 333 -0.23 -15.18 2.55
CA GLN A 333 -1.15 -15.50 1.46
C GLN A 333 -1.61 -16.97 1.49
N ALA A 334 -2.90 -17.19 1.22
CA ALA A 334 -3.50 -18.51 1.14
C ALA A 334 -4.55 -18.60 0.03
N PHE A 335 -4.73 -19.80 -0.53
CA PHE A 335 -5.54 -20.01 -1.74
C PHE A 335 -6.76 -20.93 -1.52
N ASP A 336 -7.16 -21.14 -0.27
CA ASP A 336 -8.33 -21.95 0.12
C ASP A 336 -9.62 -21.14 0.13
N THR A 337 -10.69 -21.87 -0.15
CA THR A 337 -12.08 -21.47 0.03
C THR A 337 -12.69 -22.21 1.23
N PRO A 338 -13.86 -21.79 1.75
CA PRO A 338 -14.55 -22.53 2.83
C PRO A 338 -14.94 -23.97 2.47
N SER A 339 -14.89 -24.34 1.19
CA SER A 339 -15.17 -25.70 0.72
C SER A 339 -13.96 -26.63 0.79
N ASP A 340 -12.77 -26.09 1.03
CA ASP A 340 -11.54 -26.87 1.17
C ASP A 340 -11.46 -27.58 2.54
N PRO A 341 -10.89 -28.80 2.60
CA PRO A 341 -10.65 -29.46 3.87
C PRO A 341 -9.65 -28.67 4.72
N LEU A 342 -9.83 -28.68 6.05
CA LEU A 342 -8.86 -28.12 6.98
C LEU A 342 -7.47 -28.73 6.74
N LEU A 343 -6.42 -27.91 6.85
CA LEU A 343 -5.02 -28.32 6.65
C LEU A 343 -4.71 -29.58 7.50
N PRO A 344 -4.44 -30.76 6.89
CA PRO A 344 -3.87 -31.90 7.61
C PRO A 344 -2.42 -31.63 8.09
N ASP A 345 -1.88 -32.61 8.81
CA ASP A 345 -0.58 -32.60 9.50
C ASP A 345 0.54 -31.86 8.75
N ARG A 346 1.30 -31.05 9.50
CA ARG A 346 2.45 -30.30 9.02
C ARG A 346 3.69 -31.18 9.05
N GLU A 347 4.40 -31.25 7.92
CA GLU A 347 5.72 -31.88 7.83
C GLU A 347 6.80 -30.80 7.94
N THR A 348 7.71 -30.92 8.90
CA THR A 348 8.86 -30.01 9.03
C THR A 348 9.94 -30.38 8.03
N ILE A 349 10.28 -29.43 7.14
CA ILE A 349 11.33 -29.56 6.13
C ILE A 349 12.67 -29.05 6.66
N PHE A 350 12.62 -27.94 7.40
CA PHE A 350 13.78 -27.33 8.05
C PHE A 350 13.35 -26.77 9.40
N PHE A 351 14.21 -26.90 10.40
CA PHE A 351 14.01 -26.27 11.69
C PHE A 351 15.35 -25.96 12.34
N ASP A 352 15.47 -24.76 12.88
CA ASP A 352 16.55 -24.32 13.73
C ASP A 352 15.95 -23.52 14.90
N ASP A 353 16.24 -23.95 16.12
CA ASP A 353 15.80 -23.27 17.34
C ASP A 353 16.76 -22.14 17.74
N MET A 354 17.87 -21.93 17.02
CA MET A 354 18.88 -20.89 17.27
C MET A 354 19.66 -21.02 18.59
N GLU A 355 19.40 -22.08 19.37
CA GLU A 355 19.89 -22.22 20.74
C GLU A 355 21.31 -22.79 20.84
N SER A 356 21.88 -23.32 19.74
CA SER A 356 23.15 -24.07 19.79
C SER A 356 24.08 -23.77 18.60
N GLY A 357 24.92 -22.75 18.76
CA GLY A 357 25.96 -22.43 17.78
C GLY A 357 25.38 -21.91 16.46
N SER A 358 26.23 -21.66 15.47
CA SER A 358 25.79 -20.98 14.25
C SER A 358 24.97 -21.85 13.30
N ASN A 359 24.90 -23.17 13.48
CA ASN A 359 24.13 -24.11 12.63
C ASN A 359 24.27 -23.90 11.11
N GLY A 360 25.41 -23.38 10.66
CA GLY A 360 25.70 -23.10 9.25
C GLY A 360 25.11 -21.78 8.72
N TRP A 361 24.48 -20.97 9.58
CA TRP A 361 24.12 -19.60 9.28
C TRP A 361 25.38 -18.74 9.10
N THR A 362 25.32 -17.83 8.14
CA THR A 362 26.42 -16.93 7.79
C THR A 362 25.98 -15.48 7.86
N ILE A 363 26.91 -14.60 8.24
CA ILE A 363 26.68 -13.17 8.35
C ILE A 363 27.46 -12.41 7.28
N GLU A 364 26.84 -11.38 6.70
CA GLU A 364 27.46 -10.44 5.77
C GLU A 364 26.96 -9.02 6.07
N GLY A 365 27.72 -7.99 5.72
CA GLY A 365 27.34 -6.59 5.90
C GLY A 365 28.46 -5.72 6.48
N ASP A 366 28.10 -4.53 6.95
CA ASP A 366 29.03 -3.49 7.40
C ASP A 366 28.46 -2.77 8.64
N ASP A 367 29.28 -2.57 9.67
CA ASP A 367 28.92 -1.82 10.89
C ASP A 367 28.96 -0.28 10.69
N GLY A 368 29.16 0.19 9.47
CA GLY A 368 29.33 1.59 9.11
C GLY A 368 30.78 2.08 9.21
N HIS A 369 31.70 1.23 9.69
CA HIS A 369 33.14 1.51 9.82
C HIS A 369 34.00 0.52 9.04
N ARG A 370 33.42 -0.20 8.06
CA ARG A 370 34.06 -1.31 7.33
C ARG A 370 34.40 -2.50 8.22
N GLY A 371 33.69 -2.65 9.34
CA GLY A 371 33.71 -3.80 10.22
C GLY A 371 32.72 -4.88 9.80
N GLN A 372 32.55 -5.90 10.64
CA GLN A 372 31.56 -6.95 10.42
C GLN A 372 30.16 -6.48 10.78
N ALA A 373 29.15 -7.01 10.08
CA ALA A 373 27.74 -6.83 10.46
C ALA A 373 27.47 -7.20 11.91
N LEU A 374 26.41 -6.60 12.47
CA LEU A 374 26.07 -6.72 13.89
C LEU A 374 25.33 -8.03 14.25
N TRP A 375 25.09 -8.93 13.31
CA TRP A 375 24.46 -10.24 13.57
C TRP A 375 25.38 -11.15 14.41
N HIS A 376 24.90 -11.63 15.56
CA HIS A 376 25.57 -12.62 16.40
C HIS A 376 24.56 -13.35 17.31
N GLN A 377 24.94 -14.47 17.92
CA GLN A 377 24.10 -15.15 18.92
C GLN A 377 24.11 -14.41 20.25
N SER A 378 22.95 -14.28 20.88
CA SER A 378 22.74 -13.47 22.07
C SER A 378 21.70 -14.08 23.01
N ASP A 379 21.96 -14.00 24.32
CA ASP A 379 21.06 -14.47 25.39
C ASP A 379 20.25 -13.32 26.03
N ARG A 380 20.29 -12.11 25.44
CA ARG A 380 19.73 -10.88 26.04
C ARG A 380 18.25 -10.97 26.38
N ARG A 381 17.50 -11.83 25.67
CA ARG A 381 16.06 -12.02 25.86
C ARG A 381 15.68 -13.36 26.50
N GLY A 382 16.62 -14.01 27.18
CA GLY A 382 16.38 -15.14 28.07
C GLY A 382 16.62 -16.52 27.44
N SER A 383 16.53 -16.64 26.12
CA SER A 383 17.04 -17.77 25.33
C SER A 383 17.98 -17.26 24.24
N THR A 384 18.80 -18.14 23.69
CA THR A 384 19.79 -17.77 22.68
C THR A 384 19.08 -17.57 21.33
N ALA A 385 19.11 -16.34 20.83
CA ALA A 385 18.59 -15.98 19.51
C ALA A 385 19.69 -15.32 18.67
N TRP A 386 19.50 -15.24 17.35
CA TRP A 386 20.31 -14.34 16.54
C TRP A 386 19.86 -12.91 16.78
N TYR A 387 20.82 -12.01 16.99
CA TYR A 387 20.59 -10.62 17.35
C TYR A 387 21.40 -9.69 16.43
N TYR A 388 20.73 -8.72 15.82
CA TYR A 388 21.35 -7.59 15.14
C TYR A 388 21.45 -6.40 16.10
N GLY A 389 22.65 -6.22 16.64
CA GLY A 389 22.97 -5.08 17.49
C GLY A 389 24.28 -5.31 18.24
N ARG A 390 24.52 -4.55 19.32
CA ARG A 390 25.80 -4.60 20.04
C ARG A 390 25.56 -5.02 21.48
N GLU A 391 26.27 -6.03 21.96
CA GLU A 391 26.13 -6.47 23.35
C GLU A 391 26.48 -5.40 24.37
N SER A 392 27.50 -4.58 24.07
CA SER A 392 28.02 -3.59 25.01
C SER A 392 27.04 -2.45 25.30
N THR A 393 26.16 -2.12 24.34
CA THR A 393 25.19 -1.01 24.47
C THR A 393 23.75 -1.53 24.53
N GLY A 394 23.47 -2.69 23.95
CA GLY A 394 22.11 -3.17 23.74
C GLY A 394 21.38 -2.46 22.61
N THR A 395 22.13 -1.91 21.65
CA THR A 395 21.58 -1.15 20.52
C THR A 395 22.35 -1.47 19.24
N TYR A 396 21.80 -1.13 18.07
CA TYR A 396 22.50 -1.21 16.79
C TYR A 396 23.25 0.09 16.42
N ASP A 397 23.34 1.05 17.34
CA ASP A 397 24.04 2.33 17.11
C ASP A 397 25.57 2.15 17.02
N THR A 398 26.12 2.51 15.86
CA THR A 398 27.56 2.62 15.60
C THR A 398 27.99 4.06 15.28
N GLY A 399 27.06 5.02 15.31
CA GLY A 399 27.26 6.41 14.87
C GLY A 399 27.37 6.57 13.35
N GLN A 400 27.07 5.54 12.57
CA GLN A 400 27.05 5.50 11.10
C GLN A 400 25.88 4.61 10.62
N ARG A 401 25.53 4.71 9.33
CA ARG A 401 24.65 3.73 8.70
C ARG A 401 25.30 2.37 8.76
N ASN A 402 24.56 1.36 9.19
CA ASN A 402 25.01 -0.03 9.22
C ASN A 402 23.93 -0.96 8.66
N PHE A 403 24.36 -2.10 8.14
CA PHE A 403 23.45 -3.10 7.57
C PHE A 403 24.06 -4.50 7.64
N GLY A 404 23.21 -5.53 7.61
CA GLY A 404 23.70 -6.88 7.51
C GLY A 404 22.64 -7.94 7.25
N ALA A 405 23.11 -9.03 6.64
CA ALA A 405 22.37 -10.23 6.32
C ALA A 405 22.74 -11.37 7.27
N LEU A 406 21.74 -12.02 7.85
CA LEU A 406 21.82 -13.36 8.44
C LEU A 406 21.23 -14.34 7.43
N THR A 407 22.06 -15.22 6.88
CA THR A 407 21.68 -16.12 5.78
C THR A 407 21.77 -17.59 6.21
N SER A 408 20.71 -18.35 5.94
CA SER A 408 20.60 -19.76 6.30
C SER A 408 21.58 -20.65 5.52
N PRO A 409 21.83 -21.89 5.98
CA PRO A 409 22.30 -22.97 5.13
C PRO A 409 21.40 -23.18 3.90
N VAL A 410 21.86 -23.99 2.94
CA VAL A 410 21.02 -24.41 1.81
C VAL A 410 19.87 -25.29 2.32
N ILE A 411 18.65 -24.99 1.88
CA ILE A 411 17.43 -25.73 2.20
C ILE A 411 16.80 -26.22 0.90
N ASP A 412 16.63 -27.53 0.77
CA ASP A 412 15.98 -28.15 -0.38
C ASP A 412 14.46 -28.19 -0.17
N LEU A 413 13.73 -27.38 -0.93
CA LEU A 413 12.27 -27.37 -0.85
C LEU A 413 11.65 -28.51 -1.65
N PRO A 414 10.68 -29.26 -1.08
CA PRO A 414 9.98 -30.28 -1.84
C PRO A 414 9.11 -29.63 -2.93
N ARG A 415 8.81 -30.39 -3.97
CA ARG A 415 7.75 -30.01 -4.91
C ARG A 415 6.40 -30.07 -4.21
N ILE A 416 5.53 -29.11 -4.52
CA ILE A 416 4.14 -29.14 -4.11
C ILE A 416 3.34 -29.95 -5.14
N THR A 417 2.48 -30.83 -4.65
CA THR A 417 1.51 -31.59 -5.45
C THR A 417 0.10 -31.31 -4.93
N GLY A 418 -0.87 -31.11 -5.82
CA GLY A 418 -2.24 -30.78 -5.41
C GLY A 418 -2.35 -29.36 -4.83
N ARG A 419 -3.18 -29.19 -3.78
CA ARG A 419 -3.45 -27.89 -3.13
C ARG A 419 -2.56 -27.61 -1.89
N GLY A 420 -1.52 -28.41 -1.67
CA GLY A 420 -0.57 -28.18 -0.56
C GLY A 420 0.23 -26.88 -0.72
N GLY A 421 1.04 -26.56 0.29
CA GLY A 421 1.90 -25.37 0.24
C GLY A 421 3.11 -25.47 1.14
N LEU A 422 3.96 -24.45 1.03
CA LEU A 422 5.15 -24.27 1.85
C LEU A 422 5.03 -22.99 2.65
N MET A 423 5.41 -23.06 3.92
CA MET A 423 5.34 -21.95 4.85
C MET A 423 6.65 -21.84 5.62
N LEU A 424 7.20 -20.62 5.64
CA LEU A 424 8.21 -20.19 6.60
C LEU A 424 7.50 -19.66 7.83
N GLU A 425 7.91 -20.13 9.00
CA GLU A 425 7.52 -19.62 10.31
C GLU A 425 8.81 -19.21 11.05
N PHE A 426 8.82 -18.06 11.73
CA PHE A 426 9.92 -17.66 12.59
C PHE A 426 9.40 -16.79 13.72
N ASP A 427 10.03 -16.88 14.89
CA ASP A 427 9.82 -15.93 15.97
C ASP A 427 10.78 -14.76 15.80
N HIS A 428 10.32 -13.54 16.02
CA HIS A 428 11.19 -12.38 16.04
C HIS A 428 10.79 -11.37 17.11
N PHE A 429 11.76 -10.59 17.57
CA PHE A 429 11.51 -9.37 18.31
C PHE A 429 12.21 -8.23 17.57
N MET A 430 11.51 -7.15 17.27
CA MET A 430 12.12 -5.99 16.64
C MET A 430 11.77 -4.71 17.40
N ARG A 431 12.79 -3.88 17.64
CA ARG A 431 12.62 -2.52 18.12
C ARG A 431 13.59 -1.59 17.42
N THR A 432 13.03 -0.73 16.60
CA THR A 432 13.72 0.24 15.76
C THR A 432 13.25 1.66 16.11
N GLU A 433 13.66 2.68 15.35
CA GLU A 433 13.15 4.01 15.62
C GLU A 433 11.63 4.12 15.34
N ASP A 434 10.88 4.73 16.27
CA ASP A 434 9.43 4.91 16.14
C ASP A 434 9.05 6.05 15.15
N ALA A 435 10.03 6.69 14.52
CA ALA A 435 9.85 8.01 13.91
C ALA A 435 9.45 7.98 12.43
N SER A 436 9.69 6.87 11.71
CA SER A 436 9.46 6.81 10.28
C SER A 436 9.51 5.37 9.74
N ARG A 437 8.48 4.97 9.00
CA ARG A 437 8.39 3.68 8.27
C ARG A 437 9.42 3.49 7.14
N PHE A 438 10.31 4.45 6.95
CA PHE A 438 11.30 4.47 5.86
C PHE A 438 12.73 4.16 6.32
N PHE A 439 12.96 3.97 7.62
CA PHE A 439 14.27 3.76 8.22
C PHE A 439 14.27 2.53 9.12
N ASP A 440 15.47 2.00 9.37
CA ASP A 440 15.66 0.84 10.24
C ASP A 440 14.78 -0.37 9.87
N ASN A 441 14.88 -0.78 8.61
CA ASN A 441 13.99 -1.79 8.05
C ASN A 441 14.62 -3.19 8.12
N GLY A 442 13.82 -4.16 8.54
CA GLY A 442 14.08 -5.58 8.35
C GLY A 442 13.45 -6.10 7.06
N TYR A 443 14.06 -7.12 6.48
CA TYR A 443 13.58 -7.77 5.26
C TYR A 443 13.79 -9.28 5.34
N VAL A 444 12.82 -10.04 4.85
CA VAL A 444 12.97 -11.48 4.63
C VAL A 444 13.10 -11.72 3.14
N ARG A 445 14.19 -12.37 2.74
CA ARG A 445 14.53 -12.64 1.33
C ARG A 445 14.78 -14.12 1.12
N VAL A 446 14.44 -14.60 -0.08
CA VAL A 446 14.74 -15.94 -0.56
C VAL A 446 15.82 -15.82 -1.63
N ILE A 447 16.90 -16.57 -1.47
CA ILE A 447 17.99 -16.67 -2.45
C ILE A 447 17.86 -18.01 -3.16
N ASP A 448 17.61 -18.00 -4.46
CA ASP A 448 17.64 -19.20 -5.29
C ASP A 448 19.09 -19.66 -5.46
N VAL A 449 19.40 -20.89 -5.02
CA VAL A 449 20.79 -21.40 -5.04
C VAL A 449 21.30 -21.62 -6.46
N ALA A 450 20.42 -21.95 -7.40
CA ALA A 450 20.80 -22.26 -8.76
C ALA A 450 21.08 -21.00 -9.58
N THR A 451 20.27 -19.95 -9.39
CA THR A 451 20.38 -18.71 -10.17
C THR A 451 21.12 -17.59 -9.45
N GLY A 452 21.17 -17.63 -8.11
CA GLY A 452 21.63 -16.52 -7.28
C GLY A 452 20.64 -15.36 -7.18
N GLU A 453 19.44 -15.51 -7.74
CA GLU A 453 18.39 -14.50 -7.68
C GLU A 453 17.91 -14.30 -6.23
N VAL A 454 17.74 -13.03 -5.84
CA VAL A 454 17.26 -12.64 -4.51
C VAL A 454 15.86 -12.07 -4.65
N THR A 455 14.88 -12.72 -4.03
CA THR A 455 13.49 -12.27 -4.01
C THR A 455 13.12 -11.84 -2.60
N GLN A 456 12.65 -10.61 -2.42
CA GLN A 456 12.06 -10.20 -1.16
C GLN A 456 10.66 -10.79 -1.02
N VAL A 457 10.36 -11.35 0.16
CA VAL A 457 9.09 -12.00 0.47
C VAL A 457 8.40 -11.43 1.71
N ALA A 458 9.09 -10.57 2.47
CA ALA A 458 8.48 -9.73 3.49
C ALA A 458 9.35 -8.49 3.77
N CYS A 459 8.68 -7.41 4.15
CA CYS A 459 9.28 -6.22 4.73
C CYS A 459 8.81 -6.10 6.19
N VAL A 460 9.75 -5.95 7.12
CA VAL A 460 9.53 -5.85 8.57
C VAL A 460 9.85 -4.43 8.97
N ILE A 461 8.82 -3.59 9.07
CA ILE A 461 8.96 -2.16 9.37
C ILE A 461 8.36 -1.77 10.73
N ASN A 462 7.48 -2.62 11.27
CA ASN A 462 6.83 -2.38 12.55
C ASN A 462 7.59 -3.10 13.65
N GLY A 463 7.82 -2.40 14.76
CA GLY A 463 8.33 -3.03 15.98
C GLY A 463 7.29 -3.98 16.59
N THR A 464 7.77 -5.05 17.22
CA THR A 464 6.93 -6.06 17.87
C THR A 464 6.34 -5.54 19.19
N VAL A 465 5.12 -5.96 19.52
CA VAL A 465 4.39 -5.54 20.72
C VAL A 465 4.52 -6.58 21.84
N GLY A 466 5.16 -6.21 22.94
CA GLY A 466 5.11 -6.99 24.18
C GLY A 466 5.97 -8.26 24.23
N GLY A 467 6.76 -8.57 23.18
CA GLY A 467 7.68 -9.70 23.19
C GLY A 467 8.02 -10.21 21.79
N PHE A 468 8.51 -11.45 21.72
CA PHE A 468 8.66 -12.14 20.44
C PHE A 468 7.29 -12.41 19.82
N GLU A 469 7.18 -12.16 18.52
CA GLU A 469 6.01 -12.43 17.69
C GLU A 469 6.34 -13.50 16.65
N ARG A 470 5.33 -14.28 16.27
CA ARG A 470 5.47 -15.38 15.31
C ARG A 470 4.98 -14.93 13.96
N GLU A 471 5.86 -14.97 12.98
CA GLU A 471 5.54 -14.60 11.60
C GLU A 471 5.34 -15.79 10.68
N ARG A 472 4.59 -15.55 9.59
CA ARG A 472 4.29 -16.57 8.57
C ARG A 472 4.40 -16.03 7.15
N ILE A 473 5.22 -16.69 6.33
CA ILE A 473 5.42 -16.31 4.93
C ILE A 473 5.18 -17.53 4.04
N ASN A 474 4.43 -17.34 2.96
CA ASN A 474 4.19 -18.38 1.96
C ASN A 474 5.40 -18.52 1.03
N LEU A 475 6.01 -19.71 0.99
CA LEU A 475 7.17 -20.01 0.14
C LEU A 475 6.82 -20.85 -1.11
N SER A 476 5.54 -21.00 -1.43
CA SER A 476 5.10 -21.97 -2.45
C SER A 476 5.60 -21.64 -3.85
N ALA A 477 5.92 -20.38 -4.16
CA ALA A 477 6.52 -19.96 -5.42
C ALA A 477 7.94 -20.56 -5.67
N PHE A 478 8.61 -21.01 -4.60
CA PHE A 478 9.95 -21.59 -4.63
C PHE A 478 9.94 -23.12 -4.50
N ALA A 479 8.77 -23.75 -4.56
CA ALA A 479 8.65 -25.20 -4.43
C ALA A 479 9.50 -25.97 -5.44
N GLY A 480 10.19 -27.01 -4.96
CA GLY A 480 11.09 -27.82 -5.77
C GLY A 480 12.46 -27.21 -6.06
N ARG A 481 12.78 -26.06 -5.45
CA ARG A 481 14.09 -25.39 -5.59
C ARG A 481 14.93 -25.56 -4.33
N SER A 482 16.25 -25.47 -4.49
CA SER A 482 17.18 -25.28 -3.37
C SER A 482 17.31 -23.78 -3.10
N ILE A 483 17.09 -23.36 -1.86
CA ILE A 483 17.07 -21.95 -1.47
C ILE A 483 17.96 -21.66 -0.25
N ARG A 484 18.18 -20.38 0.03
CA ARG A 484 18.54 -19.87 1.36
C ARG A 484 17.52 -18.83 1.80
N ILE A 485 17.24 -18.77 3.10
CA ILE A 485 16.48 -17.68 3.72
C ILE A 485 17.48 -16.65 4.24
N GLN A 486 17.21 -15.38 3.98
CA GLN A 486 18.02 -14.27 4.45
C GLN A 486 17.16 -13.28 5.24
N PHE A 487 17.55 -13.03 6.48
CA PHE A 487 17.06 -11.90 7.28
C PHE A 487 18.05 -10.74 7.12
N TYR A 488 17.62 -9.68 6.47
CA TYR A 488 18.46 -8.52 6.16
C TYR A 488 17.97 -7.30 6.93
N PHE A 489 18.85 -6.63 7.65
CA PHE A 489 18.56 -5.39 8.36
C PHE A 489 19.40 -4.25 7.79
N ASP A 490 18.83 -3.07 7.63
CA ASP A 490 19.53 -1.87 7.16
C ASP A 490 18.99 -0.63 7.85
N THR A 491 19.87 0.13 8.50
CA THR A 491 19.47 1.37 9.17
C THR A 491 19.08 2.46 8.17
N LEU A 492 19.57 2.36 6.92
CA LEU A 492 19.38 3.31 5.82
C LEU A 492 20.00 4.70 6.04
N ASP A 493 20.19 5.11 7.29
CA ASP A 493 20.94 6.29 7.70
C ASP A 493 21.72 6.08 9.02
N ALA A 494 22.33 7.16 9.53
CA ALA A 494 23.17 7.17 10.73
C ALA A 494 22.47 7.76 11.98
N TRP A 495 21.18 8.07 11.89
CA TRP A 495 20.43 8.82 12.90
C TRP A 495 19.52 7.88 13.69
N ARG A 496 19.36 8.14 15.00
CA ARG A 496 18.38 7.45 15.87
C ARG A 496 18.48 5.92 15.90
N ASN A 497 19.67 5.39 15.69
CA ASN A 497 19.97 3.96 15.76
C ASN A 497 20.11 3.40 17.19
N ASP A 498 19.66 4.14 18.22
CA ASP A 498 19.81 3.80 19.64
C ASP A 498 18.73 2.84 20.17
N ALA A 499 17.89 2.30 19.29
CA ALA A 499 16.94 1.25 19.62
C ALA A 499 17.60 -0.14 19.69
N GLU A 500 16.85 -1.13 20.20
CA GLU A 500 17.42 -2.44 20.57
C GLU A 500 17.88 -3.23 19.35
N GLY A 501 17.16 -3.17 18.23
CA GLY A 501 17.47 -3.91 17.01
C GLY A 501 16.54 -5.10 16.79
N TRP A 502 17.03 -6.13 16.11
CA TRP A 502 16.21 -7.23 15.62
C TRP A 502 16.75 -8.59 16.08
N TYR A 503 15.87 -9.44 16.59
CA TYR A 503 16.15 -10.79 17.01
C TYR A 503 15.38 -11.79 16.15
N ILE A 504 16.01 -12.91 15.81
CA ILE A 504 15.43 -14.03 15.05
C ILE A 504 15.59 -15.32 15.84
N ASP A 505 14.49 -16.06 15.97
CA ASP A 505 14.41 -17.31 16.72
C ASP A 505 13.45 -18.31 16.03
N ASN A 506 13.55 -19.60 16.38
CA ASN A 506 12.63 -20.67 16.00
C ASN A 506 12.25 -20.71 14.50
N VAL A 507 13.26 -20.66 13.62
CA VAL A 507 13.03 -20.65 12.17
C VAL A 507 12.65 -22.05 11.68
N ARG A 508 11.46 -22.16 11.09
CA ARG A 508 10.89 -23.40 10.58
C ARG A 508 10.39 -23.23 9.17
N ILE A 509 10.70 -24.18 8.30
CA ILE A 509 9.96 -24.36 7.04
C ILE A 509 9.15 -25.63 7.15
N SER A 510 7.85 -25.51 6.93
CA SER A 510 6.93 -26.64 6.92
C SER A 510 6.23 -26.78 5.58
N ARG A 511 5.99 -28.01 5.19
CA ARG A 511 5.01 -28.36 4.17
C ARG A 511 3.68 -28.64 4.84
N TYR A 512 2.61 -28.10 4.28
CA TYR A 512 1.25 -28.52 4.61
C TYR A 512 0.64 -29.21 3.39
N ALA A 513 0.04 -30.37 3.61
CA ALA A 513 -0.83 -30.98 2.61
C ALA A 513 -2.21 -30.32 2.70
N ARG A 514 -2.97 -30.33 1.60
CA ARG A 514 -4.40 -30.04 1.58
C ARG A 514 -5.10 -31.19 0.88
#